data_AF-A0A1V4R3W1-F1
#
_entry.id   AF-A0A1V4R3W1-F1
#
_cell.length_a   1.000
_cell.length_b   1.000
_cell.length_c   1.000
_cell.angle_alpha   90.00
_cell.angle_beta   90.00
_cell.angle_gamma   90.00
#
_symmetry.space_group_name_H-M   'P 1'
#
loop_
_entity.id
_entity.type
_entity.pdbx_description
1 polymer ?
#
loop_
_entity_poly.entity_id
_entity_poly.type
_entity_poly.pdbx_seq_one_letter_code
_entity_poly.pdbx_strand_id
1 'polypeptide(L)'
;MSDKKKIILGILVGIVLLTVWLYFIDINSVLNHLKKVKIHFVILASFLYLLSYFIRSVRWQKILAPVCKIKIMNAFTIWIAGNFLNYIIPIRAGEFAKSYFLKRTKGVPISKSLPSIFIDKVFDSFSIFIVIALIPLLQVNISKPLLILIFLLIAVFIIGVGILIISTVNKPFVVKILTKFFFFIPKKFKTKFFEIIEIFVEGVGLFKHHSNILPSVIGLTIIAVLIDSVYFFFMFRAFAQVIPFPIILFGYTLIYLSYILPTPPAQIGSNELIMVLVFSVGLGLNKDMVSAVMAFASVI
;
A
#
# COMPACT_ATOMS: atom_id res chain seq x y z
N MET A 1 8.82 17.25 -19.10
CA MET A 1 7.79 17.98 -18.32
C MET A 1 8.41 18.29 -16.96
N SER A 2 8.56 19.56 -16.60
CA SER A 2 9.26 19.99 -15.37
C SER A 2 8.63 19.35 -14.13
N ASP A 3 9.45 18.97 -13.14
CA ASP A 3 9.01 18.35 -11.89
C ASP A 3 7.97 19.21 -11.14
N LYS A 4 8.03 20.54 -11.31
CA LYS A 4 7.01 21.47 -10.82
C LYS A 4 5.63 21.20 -11.42
N LYS A 5 5.53 20.93 -12.73
CA LYS A 5 4.24 20.67 -13.39
C LYS A 5 3.59 19.37 -12.89
N LYS A 6 4.38 18.34 -12.56
CA LYS A 6 3.86 17.08 -12.00
C LYS A 6 3.35 17.26 -10.58
N ILE A 7 4.07 18.04 -9.76
CA ILE A 7 3.64 18.38 -8.40
C ILE A 7 2.33 19.18 -8.45
N ILE A 8 2.25 20.21 -9.31
CA ILE A 8 1.04 21.01 -9.48
C ILE A 8 -0.15 20.15 -9.92
N LEU A 9 0.05 19.26 -10.90
CA LEU A 9 -1.00 18.34 -11.35
C LEU A 9 -1.47 17.40 -10.23
N GLY A 10 -0.53 16.83 -9.47
CA GLY A 10 -0.87 15.96 -8.33
C GLY A 10 -1.64 16.69 -7.24
N ILE A 11 -1.25 17.93 -6.93
CA ILE A 11 -1.97 18.79 -5.98
C ILE A 11 -3.37 19.11 -6.50
N LEU A 12 -3.51 19.47 -7.79
CA LEU A 12 -4.82 19.72 -8.40
C LEU A 12 -5.73 18.50 -8.32
N VAL A 13 -5.22 17.31 -8.62
CA VAL A 13 -5.98 16.06 -8.47
C VAL A 13 -6.39 15.84 -7.01
N GLY A 14 -5.48 16.03 -6.05
CA GLY A 14 -5.78 15.91 -4.62
C GLY A 14 -6.86 16.91 -4.17
N ILE A 15 -6.78 18.17 -4.61
CA ILE A 15 -7.80 19.19 -4.34
C ILE A 15 -9.14 18.77 -4.93
N VAL A 16 -9.17 18.33 -6.19
CA VAL A 16 -10.42 17.87 -6.84
C VAL A 16 -11.03 16.70 -6.07
N LEU A 17 -10.26 15.68 -5.72
CA LEU A 17 -10.76 14.54 -4.96
C LEU A 17 -11.28 14.96 -3.58
N LEU A 18 -10.60 15.88 -2.91
CA LEU A 18 -11.02 16.39 -1.61
C LEU A 18 -12.28 17.27 -1.71
N THR A 19 -12.40 18.10 -2.76
CA THR A 19 -13.63 18.87 -3.04
C THR A 19 -14.79 17.94 -3.34
N VAL A 20 -14.57 16.89 -4.14
CA VAL A 20 -15.58 15.86 -4.41
C VAL A 20 -16.00 15.18 -3.13
N TRP A 21 -15.06 14.81 -2.26
CA TRP A 21 -15.35 14.24 -0.95
C TRP A 21 -16.20 15.20 -0.09
N LEU A 22 -15.77 16.46 0.05
CA LEU A 22 -16.50 17.50 0.80
C LEU A 22 -17.92 17.74 0.25
N TYR A 23 -18.12 17.60 -1.06
CA TYR A 23 -19.45 17.75 -1.67
C TYR A 23 -20.42 16.63 -1.26
N PHE A 24 -19.92 15.42 -0.98
CA PHE A 24 -20.76 14.28 -0.63
C PHE A 24 -21.12 14.18 0.86
N ILE A 25 -20.54 15.02 1.72
CA ILE A 25 -20.57 14.83 3.18
C ILE A 25 -21.07 16.08 3.89
N ASP A 26 -21.80 15.88 4.99
CA ASP A 26 -22.12 16.97 5.91
C ASP A 26 -20.94 17.26 6.85
N ILE A 27 -20.22 18.35 6.58
CA ILE A 27 -19.08 18.82 7.39
C ILE A 27 -19.48 19.04 8.85
N ASN A 28 -20.69 19.53 9.13
CA ASN A 28 -21.13 19.77 10.51
C ASN A 28 -21.30 18.44 11.25
N SER A 29 -21.84 17.44 10.57
CA SER A 29 -21.92 16.07 11.09
C SER A 29 -20.53 15.53 11.40
N VAL A 30 -19.57 15.64 10.47
CA VAL A 30 -18.18 15.19 10.69
C VAL A 30 -17.54 15.87 11.90
N LEU A 31 -17.65 17.19 12.02
CA LEU A 31 -17.11 17.94 13.15
C LEU A 31 -17.73 17.52 14.49
N ASN A 32 -19.04 17.23 14.49
CA ASN A 32 -19.72 16.73 15.69
C ASN A 32 -19.24 15.34 16.11
N HIS A 33 -18.91 14.47 15.15
CA HIS A 33 -18.31 13.16 15.44
C HIS A 33 -16.90 13.32 16.01
N LEU A 34 -16.08 14.22 15.47
CA LEU A 34 -14.71 14.49 15.95
C LEU A 34 -14.68 14.98 17.41
N LYS A 35 -15.66 15.77 17.83
CA LYS A 35 -15.77 16.25 19.23
C LYS A 35 -16.06 15.14 20.24
N LYS A 36 -16.57 13.99 19.80
CA LYS A 36 -16.99 12.88 20.67
C LYS A 36 -16.00 11.71 20.68
N VAL A 37 -14.79 11.91 20.13
CA VAL A 37 -13.77 10.86 20.01
C VAL A 37 -13.26 10.43 21.38
N LYS A 38 -13.25 9.12 21.62
CA LYS A 38 -12.73 8.50 22.84
C LYS A 38 -11.22 8.30 22.73
N ILE A 39 -10.45 9.19 23.38
CA ILE A 39 -8.99 9.27 23.25
C ILE A 39 -8.24 7.96 23.62
N HIS A 40 -8.75 7.17 24.56
CA HIS A 40 -8.10 5.92 24.97
C HIS A 40 -8.00 4.91 23.82
N PHE A 41 -9.01 4.84 22.95
CA PHE A 41 -8.96 4.00 21.76
C PHE A 41 -8.00 4.54 20.71
N VAL A 42 -7.85 5.86 20.61
CA VAL A 42 -6.89 6.50 19.70
C VAL A 42 -5.47 6.16 20.10
N ILE A 43 -5.12 6.26 21.39
CA ILE A 43 -3.78 5.90 21.87
C ILE A 43 -3.43 4.44 21.53
N LEU A 44 -4.38 3.53 21.76
CA LEU A 44 -4.20 2.11 21.44
C LEU A 44 -4.07 1.89 19.93
N ALA A 45 -4.87 2.58 19.13
CA ALA A 45 -4.77 2.57 17.67
C ALA A 45 -3.39 3.07 17.21
N SER A 46 -2.91 4.22 17.69
CA SER A 46 -1.59 4.76 17.33
C SER A 46 -0.45 3.80 17.65
N PHE A 47 -0.51 3.10 18.79
CA PHE A 47 0.47 2.05 19.12
C PHE A 47 0.45 0.90 18.10
N LEU A 48 -0.73 0.41 17.73
CA LEU A 48 -0.88 -0.66 16.75
C LEU A 48 -0.40 -0.24 15.36
N TYR A 49 -0.61 1.01 14.98
CA TYR A 49 -0.12 1.56 13.72
C TYR A 49 1.42 1.54 13.64
N LEU A 50 2.10 1.98 14.71
CA LEU A 50 3.56 1.88 14.80
C LEU A 50 4.04 0.42 14.81
N LEU A 51 3.32 -0.46 15.51
CA LEU A 51 3.63 -1.88 15.57
C LEU A 51 3.51 -2.53 14.17
N SER A 52 2.47 -2.21 13.40
CA SER A 52 2.32 -2.70 12.02
C SER A 52 3.51 -2.32 11.15
N TYR A 53 3.96 -1.06 11.22
CA TYR A 53 5.15 -0.61 10.51
C TYR A 53 6.42 -1.34 10.95
N PHE A 54 6.54 -1.65 12.23
CA PHE A 54 7.63 -2.47 12.73
C PHE A 54 7.59 -3.88 12.13
N ILE A 55 6.43 -4.56 12.15
CA ILE A 55 6.25 -5.90 11.55
C ILE A 55 6.58 -5.89 10.06
N ARG A 56 6.11 -4.90 9.31
CA ARG A 56 6.43 -4.73 7.88
C ARG A 56 7.93 -4.52 7.65
N SER A 57 8.62 -3.83 8.55
CA SER A 57 10.07 -3.69 8.48
C SER A 57 10.82 -5.00 8.76
N VAL A 58 10.34 -5.84 9.70
CA VAL A 58 10.87 -7.19 9.94
C VAL A 58 10.70 -8.06 8.69
N ARG A 59 9.52 -8.00 8.07
CA ARG A 59 9.24 -8.73 6.84
C ARG A 59 10.19 -8.31 5.72
N TRP A 60 10.33 -7.01 5.49
CA TRP A 60 11.25 -6.49 4.47
C TRP A 60 12.71 -6.85 4.77
N GLN A 61 13.15 -6.84 6.04
CA GLN A 61 14.49 -7.28 6.43
C GLN A 61 14.75 -8.73 6.00
N LYS A 62 13.76 -9.63 6.17
CA LYS A 62 13.88 -11.03 5.73
C LYS A 62 13.96 -11.15 4.21
N ILE A 63 13.18 -10.35 3.48
CA ILE A 63 13.27 -10.26 2.02
C ILE A 63 14.64 -9.69 1.60
N LEU A 64 15.21 -8.75 2.34
CA LEU A 64 16.52 -8.17 2.01
C LEU A 64 17.69 -9.11 2.31
N ALA A 65 17.52 -10.12 3.17
CA ALA A 65 18.61 -10.96 3.68
C ALA A 65 19.51 -11.62 2.61
N PRO A 66 19.01 -12.09 1.44
CA PRO A 66 19.84 -12.61 0.36
C PRO A 66 20.76 -11.56 -0.29
N VAL A 67 20.42 -10.28 -0.16
CA VAL A 67 21.17 -9.15 -0.73
C VAL A 67 22.10 -8.53 0.30
N CYS A 68 21.59 -8.27 1.50
CA CYS A 68 22.34 -7.63 2.57
C CYS A 68 21.73 -7.97 3.94
N LYS A 69 22.56 -8.42 4.87
CA LYS A 69 22.15 -8.62 6.27
C LYS A 69 22.28 -7.31 7.03
N ILE A 70 21.16 -6.83 7.59
CA ILE A 70 21.10 -5.63 8.42
C ILE A 70 20.40 -5.93 9.74
N LYS A 71 20.70 -5.17 10.80
CA LYS A 71 19.97 -5.23 12.08
C LYS A 71 18.53 -4.73 11.88
N ILE A 72 17.59 -5.23 12.70
CA ILE A 72 16.17 -4.92 12.55
C ILE A 72 15.88 -3.42 12.70
N MET A 73 16.52 -2.74 13.66
CA MET A 73 16.33 -1.30 13.86
C MET A 73 16.81 -0.46 12.66
N ASN A 74 17.84 -0.91 11.95
CA ASN A 74 18.27 -0.25 10.71
C ASN A 74 17.25 -0.45 9.60
N ALA A 75 16.68 -1.67 9.49
CA ALA A 75 15.62 -1.95 8.55
C ALA A 75 14.39 -1.07 8.84
N PHE A 76 13.98 -0.99 10.10
CA PHE A 76 12.88 -0.15 10.56
C PHE A 76 13.09 1.33 10.25
N THR A 77 14.28 1.87 10.55
CA THR A 77 14.62 3.27 10.27
C THR A 77 14.54 3.59 8.77
N ILE A 78 15.12 2.73 7.92
CA ILE A 78 15.06 2.89 6.46
C ILE A 78 13.62 2.76 5.97
N TRP A 79 12.85 1.83 6.53
CA TRP A 79 11.48 1.56 6.15
C TRP A 79 10.57 2.75 6.47
N ILE A 80 10.66 3.31 7.69
CA ILE A 80 9.93 4.52 8.08
C ILE A 80 10.33 5.71 7.22
N ALA A 81 11.63 5.97 7.05
CA ALA A 81 12.10 7.08 6.23
C ALA A 81 11.57 7.00 4.79
N GLY A 82 11.58 5.80 4.18
CA GLY A 82 11.02 5.59 2.86
C GLY A 82 9.51 5.83 2.80
N ASN A 83 8.75 5.39 3.81
CA ASN A 83 7.30 5.63 3.85
C ASN A 83 6.97 7.09 4.11
N PHE A 84 7.72 7.79 4.96
CA PHE A 84 7.59 9.23 5.14
C PHE A 84 7.78 9.99 3.81
N LEU A 85 8.79 9.61 3.02
CA LEU A 85 8.98 10.17 1.68
C LEU A 85 7.82 9.86 0.73
N ASN A 86 7.18 8.68 0.82
CA ASN A 86 5.98 8.36 0.03
C ASN A 86 4.79 9.24 0.40
N TYR A 87 4.67 9.67 1.65
CA TYR A 87 3.62 10.61 2.05
C TYR A 87 3.85 11.99 1.44
N ILE A 88 5.09 12.45 1.35
CA ILE A 88 5.39 13.81 0.85
C ILE A 88 5.44 13.87 -0.68
N ILE A 89 6.00 12.85 -1.34
CA ILE A 89 6.33 12.93 -2.77
C ILE A 89 5.16 12.38 -3.63
N PRO A 90 4.67 13.14 -4.64
CA PRO A 90 3.53 12.78 -5.51
C PRO A 90 3.66 11.45 -6.24
N ILE A 91 4.90 11.08 -6.58
CA ILE A 91 5.25 9.81 -7.20
C ILE A 91 5.82 9.02 -6.05
N ARG A 92 5.28 7.83 -5.74
CA ARG A 92 5.69 6.90 -4.66
C ARG A 92 7.17 6.46 -4.75
N ALA A 93 8.04 7.45 -4.74
CA ALA A 93 9.48 7.39 -4.92
C ALA A 93 10.17 7.09 -3.59
N GLY A 94 9.45 7.21 -2.47
CA GLY A 94 9.92 6.81 -1.14
C GLY A 94 10.18 5.31 -1.04
N GLU A 95 9.52 4.49 -1.85
CA GLU A 95 9.89 3.07 -1.99
C GLU A 95 11.27 2.91 -2.61
N PHE A 96 11.55 3.61 -3.71
CA PHE A 96 12.88 3.66 -4.34
C PHE A 96 13.92 4.31 -3.42
N ALA A 97 13.52 5.25 -2.56
CA ALA A 97 14.40 5.88 -1.59
C ALA A 97 14.98 4.88 -0.58
N LYS A 98 14.28 3.78 -0.26
CA LYS A 98 14.82 2.72 0.61
C LYS A 98 16.11 2.12 0.02
N SER A 99 16.16 1.90 -1.29
CA SER A 99 17.39 1.45 -1.98
C SER A 99 18.48 2.50 -1.96
N TYR A 100 18.13 3.78 -2.09
CA TYR A 100 19.10 4.88 -1.97
C TYR A 100 19.68 4.97 -0.54
N PHE A 101 18.85 4.84 0.49
CA PHE A 101 19.28 4.81 1.89
C PHE A 101 20.18 3.61 2.17
N LEU A 102 19.87 2.43 1.63
CA LEU A 102 20.76 1.25 1.71
C LEU A 102 22.11 1.51 1.03
N LYS A 103 22.13 2.13 -0.15
CA LYS A 103 23.38 2.53 -0.81
C LYS A 103 24.21 3.46 0.06
N ARG A 104 23.58 4.48 0.66
CA ARG A 104 24.28 5.46 1.50
C ARG A 104 24.77 4.90 2.83
N THR A 105 23.98 4.05 3.48
CA THR A 105 24.27 3.56 4.85
C THR A 105 25.04 2.24 4.89
N LYS A 106 24.94 1.42 3.82
CA LYS A 106 25.51 0.07 3.75
C LYS A 106 26.31 -0.20 2.47
N GLY A 107 26.43 0.76 1.56
CA GLY A 107 27.16 0.59 0.31
C GLY A 107 26.49 -0.36 -0.70
N VAL A 108 25.27 -0.83 -0.42
CA VAL A 108 24.56 -1.77 -1.29
C VAL A 108 24.16 -1.07 -2.59
N PRO A 109 24.57 -1.54 -3.78
CA PRO A 109 24.12 -0.94 -5.03
C PRO A 109 22.60 -0.95 -5.13
N ILE A 110 22.01 0.18 -5.57
CA ILE A 110 20.56 0.32 -5.76
C ILE A 110 20.01 -0.84 -6.60
N SER A 111 20.77 -1.25 -7.62
CA SER A 111 20.41 -2.35 -8.50
C SER A 111 20.18 -3.67 -7.75
N LYS A 112 20.97 -3.96 -6.72
CA LYS A 112 20.84 -5.19 -5.94
C LYS A 112 19.70 -5.12 -4.92
N SER A 113 19.43 -3.95 -4.34
CA SER A 113 18.38 -3.80 -3.32
C SER A 113 16.99 -3.54 -3.90
N LEU A 114 16.90 -2.95 -5.08
CA LEU A 114 15.63 -2.58 -5.70
C LEU A 114 14.64 -3.75 -5.88
N PRO A 115 15.05 -4.95 -6.35
CA PRO A 115 14.19 -6.12 -6.41
C PRO A 115 13.52 -6.48 -5.07
N SER A 116 14.22 -6.30 -3.94
CA SER A 116 13.65 -6.60 -2.61
C SER A 116 12.42 -5.75 -2.28
N ILE A 117 12.37 -4.50 -2.77
CA ILE A 117 11.25 -3.58 -2.55
C ILE A 117 10.04 -4.01 -3.39
N PHE A 118 10.27 -4.39 -4.64
CA PHE A 118 9.19 -4.90 -5.49
C PHE A 118 8.61 -6.20 -4.94
N ILE A 119 9.46 -7.11 -4.45
CA ILE A 119 9.01 -8.36 -3.81
C ILE A 119 8.21 -8.04 -2.54
N ASP A 120 8.67 -7.09 -1.72
CA ASP A 120 7.93 -6.59 -0.56
C ASP A 120 6.50 -6.14 -0.93
N LYS A 121 6.35 -5.41 -2.03
CA LYS A 121 5.05 -4.95 -2.57
C LYS A 121 4.16 -6.06 -3.10
N VAL A 122 4.75 -7.06 -3.75
CA VAL A 122 3.97 -8.21 -4.20
C VAL A 122 3.42 -8.97 -2.99
N PHE A 123 4.23 -9.22 -1.97
CA PHE A 123 3.73 -9.83 -0.73
C PHE A 123 2.72 -8.98 0.02
N ASP A 124 2.79 -7.64 -0.04
CA ASP A 124 1.73 -6.76 0.47
C ASP A 124 0.39 -7.02 -0.25
N SER A 125 0.44 -7.38 -1.54
CA SER A 125 -0.74 -7.64 -2.37
C SER A 125 -1.36 -9.02 -2.11
N PHE A 126 -0.65 -9.96 -1.46
CA PHE A 126 -1.19 -11.28 -1.08
C PHE A 126 -2.37 -11.18 -0.11
N SER A 127 -2.55 -10.04 0.54
CA SER A 127 -3.73 -9.78 1.37
C SER A 127 -5.04 -9.89 0.59
N ILE A 128 -5.03 -9.85 -0.75
CA ILE A 128 -6.21 -10.13 -1.59
C ILE A 128 -6.82 -11.51 -1.31
N PHE A 129 -6.03 -12.51 -0.90
CA PHE A 129 -6.57 -13.81 -0.52
C PHE A 129 -7.46 -13.74 0.73
N ILE A 130 -7.17 -12.82 1.66
CA ILE A 130 -8.02 -12.55 2.82
C ILE A 130 -9.36 -12.00 2.35
N VAL A 131 -9.35 -11.04 1.40
CA VAL A 131 -10.58 -10.49 0.81
C VAL A 131 -11.41 -11.62 0.19
N ILE A 132 -10.81 -12.43 -0.68
CA ILE A 132 -11.51 -13.52 -1.39
C ILE A 132 -12.10 -14.53 -0.40
N ALA A 133 -11.34 -14.90 0.64
CA ALA A 133 -11.82 -15.84 1.66
C ALA A 133 -12.98 -15.28 2.50
N LEU A 134 -13.03 -13.96 2.71
CA LEU A 134 -14.08 -13.31 3.51
C LEU A 134 -15.38 -13.05 2.73
N ILE A 135 -15.33 -12.90 1.39
CA ILE A 135 -16.53 -12.67 0.56
C ILE A 135 -17.70 -13.60 0.90
N PRO A 136 -17.55 -14.95 0.91
CA PRO A 136 -18.67 -15.84 1.21
C PRO A 136 -19.14 -15.78 2.67
N LEU A 137 -18.26 -15.38 3.59
CA LEU A 137 -18.56 -15.33 5.03
C LEU A 137 -19.34 -14.09 5.43
N LEU A 138 -19.18 -12.99 4.70
CA LEU A 138 -19.75 -11.70 5.08
C LEU A 138 -21.25 -11.58 4.76
N GLN A 139 -21.78 -12.39 3.84
CA GLN A 139 -23.18 -12.31 3.39
C GLN A 139 -23.61 -10.88 2.99
N VAL A 140 -22.66 -10.02 2.58
CA VAL A 140 -22.93 -8.62 2.22
C VAL A 140 -23.25 -8.53 0.73
N ASN A 141 -24.27 -7.73 0.40
CA ASN A 141 -24.54 -7.33 -0.98
C ASN A 141 -23.44 -6.38 -1.47
N ILE A 142 -22.45 -6.93 -2.18
CA ILE A 142 -21.34 -6.16 -2.74
C ILE A 142 -21.86 -5.28 -3.87
N SER A 143 -21.71 -3.96 -3.73
CA SER A 143 -22.11 -3.01 -4.78
C SER A 143 -21.29 -3.18 -6.06
N LYS A 144 -21.87 -2.84 -7.23
CA LYS A 144 -21.19 -2.93 -8.53
C LYS A 144 -19.83 -2.20 -8.55
N PRO A 145 -19.69 -0.97 -8.01
CA PRO A 145 -18.38 -0.30 -7.96
C PRO A 145 -17.33 -1.07 -7.16
N LEU A 146 -17.74 -1.68 -6.04
CA LEU A 146 -16.86 -2.48 -5.19
C LEU A 146 -16.41 -3.76 -5.90
N LEU A 147 -17.31 -4.43 -6.65
CA LEU A 147 -16.94 -5.58 -7.49
C LEU A 147 -15.92 -5.23 -8.56
N ILE A 148 -16.07 -4.08 -9.23
CA ILE A 148 -15.11 -3.59 -10.23
C ILE A 148 -13.74 -3.35 -9.59
N LEU A 149 -13.71 -2.72 -8.41
CA LEU A 149 -12.48 -2.52 -7.65
C LEU A 149 -11.80 -3.85 -7.31
N ILE A 150 -12.54 -4.83 -6.78
CA ILE A 150 -12.02 -6.16 -6.44
C ILE A 150 -11.43 -6.84 -7.68
N PHE A 151 -12.15 -6.82 -8.81
CA PHE A 151 -11.69 -7.43 -10.06
C PHE A 151 -10.40 -6.77 -10.58
N LEU A 152 -10.33 -5.43 -10.54
CA LEU A 152 -9.14 -4.67 -10.92
C LEU A 152 -7.94 -5.07 -10.05
N LEU A 153 -8.12 -5.14 -8.73
CA LEU A 153 -7.06 -5.51 -7.79
C LEU A 153 -6.57 -6.95 -8.02
N ILE A 154 -7.49 -7.89 -8.26
CA ILE A 154 -7.16 -9.27 -8.60
C ILE A 154 -6.38 -9.34 -9.93
N ALA A 155 -6.82 -8.60 -10.95
CA ALA A 155 -6.14 -8.56 -12.24
C ALA A 155 -4.70 -8.03 -12.10
N VAL A 156 -4.51 -6.92 -11.38
CA VAL A 156 -3.17 -6.36 -11.11
C VAL A 156 -2.30 -7.33 -10.31
N PHE A 157 -2.86 -8.01 -9.31
CA PHE A 157 -2.16 -9.03 -8.54
C PHE A 157 -1.69 -10.21 -9.41
N ILE A 158 -2.59 -10.78 -10.23
CA ILE A 158 -2.26 -11.90 -11.14
C ILE A 158 -1.18 -11.48 -12.14
N ILE A 159 -1.30 -10.29 -12.73
CA ILE A 159 -0.29 -9.76 -13.65
C ILE A 159 1.07 -9.61 -12.95
N GLY A 160 1.09 -9.02 -11.75
CA GLY A 160 2.33 -8.82 -10.98
C GLY A 160 3.01 -10.14 -10.60
N VAL A 161 2.25 -11.09 -10.07
CA VAL A 161 2.75 -12.44 -9.73
C VAL A 161 3.18 -13.20 -10.98
N GLY A 162 2.42 -13.11 -12.07
CA GLY A 162 2.76 -13.72 -13.35
C GLY A 162 4.09 -13.20 -13.89
N ILE A 163 4.31 -11.88 -13.87
CA ILE A 163 5.59 -11.27 -14.24
C ILE A 163 6.73 -11.81 -13.38
N LEU A 164 6.53 -11.90 -12.05
CA LEU A 164 7.55 -12.46 -11.16
C LEU A 164 7.87 -13.92 -11.49
N ILE A 165 6.85 -14.79 -11.61
CA ILE A 165 7.06 -16.22 -11.89
C ILE A 165 7.77 -16.40 -13.23
N ILE A 166 7.28 -15.75 -14.29
CA ILE A 166 7.87 -15.85 -15.63
C ILE A 166 9.30 -15.30 -15.62
N SER A 167 9.60 -14.27 -14.82
CA SER A 167 10.97 -13.72 -14.70
C SER A 167 11.98 -14.73 -14.13
N THR A 168 11.52 -15.73 -13.36
CA THR A 168 12.39 -16.79 -12.82
C THR A 168 12.70 -17.93 -13.81
N VAL A 169 11.96 -17.99 -14.92
CA VAL A 169 12.05 -19.06 -15.93
C VAL A 169 12.57 -18.51 -17.27
N ASN A 170 12.05 -17.38 -17.73
CA ASN A 170 12.38 -16.79 -19.03
C ASN A 170 12.60 -15.27 -18.90
N LYS A 171 13.78 -14.90 -18.37
CA LYS A 171 14.20 -13.50 -18.20
C LYS A 171 14.10 -12.69 -19.50
N PRO A 172 14.65 -13.15 -20.66
CA PRO A 172 14.61 -12.37 -21.89
C PRO A 172 13.18 -12.06 -22.37
N PHE A 173 12.25 -12.99 -22.17
CA PHE A 173 10.85 -12.79 -22.54
C PHE A 173 10.18 -11.69 -21.71
N VAL A 174 10.40 -11.66 -20.39
CA VAL A 174 9.84 -10.61 -19.52
C VAL A 174 10.43 -9.25 -19.87
N VAL A 175 11.75 -9.17 -20.09
CA VAL A 175 12.40 -7.93 -20.54
C VAL A 175 11.78 -7.45 -21.85
N LYS A 176 11.57 -8.34 -22.83
CA LYS A 176 10.93 -8.00 -24.11
C LYS A 176 9.50 -7.49 -23.95
N ILE A 177 8.69 -8.12 -23.10
CA ILE A 177 7.31 -7.67 -22.82
C ILE A 177 7.32 -6.29 -22.16
N LEU A 178 8.10 -6.11 -21.09
CA LEU A 178 8.14 -4.85 -20.36
C LEU A 178 8.67 -3.72 -21.25
N THR A 179 9.73 -3.96 -22.02
CA THR A 179 10.27 -2.96 -22.96
C THR A 179 9.29 -2.59 -24.08
N LYS A 180 8.47 -3.54 -24.57
CA LYS A 180 7.41 -3.27 -25.54
C LYS A 180 6.24 -2.51 -24.91
N PHE A 181 5.84 -2.86 -23.70
CA PHE A 181 4.75 -2.17 -22.99
C PHE A 181 5.12 -0.71 -22.73
N PHE A 182 6.36 -0.45 -22.29
CA PHE A 182 6.88 0.89 -22.03
C PHE A 182 7.49 1.57 -23.27
N PHE A 183 6.97 1.30 -24.48
CA PHE A 183 7.49 1.90 -25.72
C PHE A 183 7.40 3.42 -25.76
N PHE A 184 6.46 4.00 -25.00
CA PHE A 184 6.19 5.44 -24.90
C PHE A 184 7.23 6.21 -24.08
N ILE A 185 8.24 5.55 -23.50
CA ILE A 185 9.31 6.22 -22.76
C ILE A 185 10.22 7.01 -23.72
N PRO A 186 10.49 8.31 -23.45
CA PRO A 186 11.36 9.12 -24.29
C PRO A 186 12.76 8.51 -24.46
N LYS A 187 13.34 8.59 -25.68
CA LYS A 187 14.64 8.00 -26.03
C LYS A 187 15.77 8.32 -25.02
N LYS A 188 15.76 9.52 -24.43
CA LYS A 188 16.74 9.96 -23.42
C LYS A 188 16.77 9.13 -22.13
N PHE A 189 15.66 8.49 -21.76
CA PHE A 189 15.54 7.68 -20.53
C PHE A 189 15.45 6.18 -20.80
N LYS A 190 15.35 5.78 -22.07
CA LYS A 190 15.06 4.42 -22.48
C LYS A 190 16.15 3.43 -22.06
N THR A 191 17.42 3.80 -22.20
CA THR A 191 18.58 2.98 -21.78
C THR A 191 18.58 2.73 -20.28
N LYS A 192 18.56 3.79 -19.46
CA LYS A 192 18.48 3.68 -18.00
C LYS A 192 17.26 2.90 -17.52
N PHE A 193 16.11 3.05 -18.17
CA PHE A 193 14.89 2.33 -17.79
C PHE A 193 14.99 0.83 -18.10
N PHE A 194 15.59 0.47 -19.24
CA PHE A 194 15.82 -0.94 -19.60
C PHE A 194 16.85 -1.59 -18.70
N GLU A 195 17.92 -0.89 -18.35
CA GLU A 195 18.88 -1.35 -17.31
C GLU A 195 18.15 -1.65 -15.99
N ILE A 196 17.24 -0.78 -15.55
CA ILE A 196 16.45 -1.01 -14.32
C ILE A 196 15.58 -2.28 -14.45
N ILE A 197 14.96 -2.52 -15.60
CA ILE A 197 14.15 -3.72 -15.85
C ILE A 197 15.02 -4.98 -15.79
N GLU A 198 16.18 -4.99 -16.45
CA GLU A 198 17.09 -6.13 -16.45
C GLU A 198 17.59 -6.44 -15.04
N ILE A 199 18.04 -5.42 -14.33
CA ILE A 199 18.44 -5.48 -12.93
C ILE A 199 17.32 -6.06 -12.05
N PHE A 200 16.09 -5.61 -12.24
CA PHE A 200 14.93 -6.11 -11.49
C PHE A 200 14.71 -7.60 -11.75
N VAL A 201 14.63 -8.00 -13.03
CA VAL A 201 14.43 -9.38 -13.46
C VAL A 201 15.55 -10.31 -12.98
N GLU A 202 16.80 -9.84 -13.01
CA GLU A 202 17.94 -10.57 -12.47
C GLU A 202 17.83 -10.76 -10.96
N GLY A 203 17.51 -9.69 -10.24
CA GLY A 203 17.45 -9.71 -8.79
C GLY A 203 16.29 -10.52 -8.22
N VAL A 204 15.17 -10.65 -8.94
CA VAL A 204 14.10 -11.61 -8.59
C VAL A 204 14.62 -13.05 -8.59
N GLY A 205 15.56 -13.37 -9.49
CA GLY A 205 16.20 -14.68 -9.55
C GLY A 205 16.97 -15.06 -8.27
N LEU A 206 17.48 -14.09 -7.51
CA LEU A 206 18.21 -14.34 -6.25
C LEU A 206 17.32 -14.98 -5.17
N PHE A 207 16.01 -14.83 -5.29
CA PHE A 207 15.02 -15.34 -4.34
C PHE A 207 14.61 -16.78 -4.62
N LYS A 208 14.91 -17.32 -5.81
CA LYS A 208 14.51 -18.67 -6.25
C LYS A 208 14.98 -19.79 -5.30
N HIS A 209 16.15 -19.60 -4.69
CA HIS A 209 16.77 -20.59 -3.78
C HIS A 209 16.50 -20.33 -2.29
N HIS A 210 15.72 -19.31 -1.95
CA HIS A 210 15.45 -18.89 -0.58
C HIS A 210 14.00 -19.18 -0.15
N SER A 211 13.39 -20.27 -0.65
CA SER A 211 12.00 -20.65 -0.36
C SER A 211 11.71 -20.79 1.15
N ASN A 212 12.70 -21.09 1.97
CA ASN A 212 12.56 -21.20 3.43
C ASN A 212 12.13 -19.87 4.10
N ILE A 213 12.34 -18.72 3.47
CA ILE A 213 11.87 -17.44 4.01
C ILE A 213 10.37 -17.24 3.79
N LEU A 214 9.78 -17.93 2.80
CA LEU A 214 8.43 -17.71 2.28
C LEU A 214 7.34 -17.84 3.35
N PRO A 215 7.29 -18.91 4.17
CA PRO A 215 6.26 -19.05 5.20
C PRO A 215 6.33 -17.91 6.22
N SER A 216 7.54 -17.48 6.55
CA SER A 216 7.74 -16.40 7.51
C SER A 216 7.36 -15.03 6.95
N VAL A 217 7.56 -14.80 5.65
CA VAL A 217 7.14 -13.56 4.98
C VAL A 217 5.62 -13.51 4.87
N ILE A 218 4.98 -14.62 4.48
CA ILE A 218 3.51 -14.72 4.42
C ILE A 218 2.89 -14.54 5.81
N GLY A 219 3.43 -15.20 6.84
CA GLY A 219 2.98 -15.05 8.22
C GLY A 219 3.08 -13.59 8.70
N LEU A 220 4.19 -12.91 8.42
CA LEU A 220 4.35 -11.49 8.76
C LEU A 220 3.40 -10.58 7.98
N THR A 221 3.07 -10.90 6.72
CA THR A 221 2.03 -10.17 5.96
C THR A 221 0.67 -10.31 6.63
N ILE A 222 0.26 -11.54 6.98
CA ILE A 222 -1.03 -11.80 7.65
C ILE A 222 -1.08 -11.07 8.99
N ILE A 223 -0.03 -11.16 9.79
CA ILE A 223 0.08 -10.47 11.08
C ILE A 223 -0.03 -8.94 10.88
N ALA A 224 0.68 -8.37 9.91
CA ALA A 224 0.60 -6.93 9.64
C ALA A 224 -0.83 -6.50 9.28
N VAL A 225 -1.50 -7.23 8.38
CA VAL A 225 -2.89 -6.93 7.98
C VAL A 225 -3.85 -7.06 9.16
N LEU A 226 -3.68 -8.07 10.01
CA LEU A 226 -4.48 -8.24 11.22
C LEU A 226 -4.27 -7.08 12.19
N ILE A 227 -3.02 -6.68 12.45
CA ILE A 227 -2.70 -5.54 13.33
C ILE A 227 -3.31 -4.26 12.77
N ASP A 228 -3.18 -4.01 11.47
CA ASP A 228 -3.77 -2.84 10.82
C ASP A 228 -5.32 -2.86 10.91
N SER A 229 -5.92 -4.04 10.82
CA SER A 229 -7.38 -4.19 10.98
C SER A 229 -7.82 -3.96 12.42
N VAL A 230 -7.01 -4.35 13.41
CA VAL A 230 -7.25 -4.04 14.82
C VAL A 230 -7.05 -2.55 15.09
N TYR A 231 -6.09 -1.90 14.43
CA TYR A 231 -5.95 -0.44 14.42
C TYR A 231 -7.25 0.23 13.94
N PHE A 232 -7.78 -0.18 12.78
CA PHE A 232 -9.06 0.37 12.28
C PHE A 232 -10.24 0.01 13.19
N PHE A 233 -10.24 -1.17 13.81
CA PHE A 233 -11.26 -1.55 14.79
C PHE A 233 -11.29 -0.58 15.96
N PHE A 234 -10.13 -0.24 16.53
CA PHE A 234 -10.06 0.76 17.60
C PHE A 234 -10.40 2.17 17.11
N MET A 235 -10.05 2.52 15.88
CA MET A 235 -10.48 3.78 15.28
C MET A 235 -12.00 3.87 15.20
N PHE A 236 -12.71 2.85 14.71
CA PHE A 236 -14.17 2.84 14.73
C PHE A 236 -14.76 2.89 16.14
N ARG A 237 -14.16 2.16 17.10
CA ARG A 237 -14.54 2.22 18.52
C ARG A 237 -14.33 3.61 19.14
N ALA A 238 -13.31 4.35 18.71
CA ALA A 238 -13.05 5.72 19.15
C ALA A 238 -14.22 6.65 18.80
N PHE A 239 -14.94 6.36 17.71
CA PHE A 239 -16.13 7.07 17.25
C PHE A 239 -17.44 6.41 17.73
N ALA A 240 -17.36 5.57 18.76
CA ALA A 240 -18.48 4.82 19.35
C ALA A 240 -19.22 3.89 18.37
N GLN A 241 -18.56 3.47 17.29
CA GLN A 241 -19.12 2.54 16.31
C GLN A 241 -18.71 1.11 16.63
N VAL A 242 -19.68 0.20 16.53
CA VAL A 242 -19.49 -1.23 16.76
C VAL A 242 -19.65 -1.96 15.43
N ILE A 243 -18.55 -2.07 14.69
CA ILE A 243 -18.53 -2.79 13.42
C ILE A 243 -17.94 -4.18 13.68
N PRO A 244 -18.56 -5.26 13.17
CA PRO A 244 -17.99 -6.59 13.21
C PRO A 244 -16.56 -6.62 12.64
N PHE A 245 -15.64 -7.28 13.36
CA PHE A 245 -14.23 -7.34 12.96
C PHE A 245 -14.01 -7.88 11.53
N PRO A 246 -14.74 -8.91 11.05
CA PRO A 246 -14.59 -9.39 9.67
C PRO A 246 -14.88 -8.31 8.61
N ILE A 247 -15.83 -7.41 8.86
CA ILE A 247 -16.17 -6.29 7.97
C ILE A 247 -15.02 -5.28 7.96
N ILE A 248 -14.41 -4.99 9.11
CA ILE A 248 -13.24 -4.10 9.20
C ILE A 248 -12.03 -4.71 8.52
N LEU A 249 -11.73 -5.99 8.77
CA LEU A 249 -10.64 -6.72 8.14
C LEU A 249 -10.78 -6.70 6.61
N PHE A 250 -11.98 -6.98 6.10
CA PHE A 250 -12.28 -6.92 4.68
C PHE A 250 -12.11 -5.50 4.12
N GLY A 251 -12.74 -4.51 4.75
CA GLY A 251 -12.72 -3.13 4.27
C GLY A 251 -11.34 -2.50 4.32
N TYR A 252 -10.59 -2.69 5.42
CA TYR A 252 -9.22 -2.24 5.53
C TYR A 252 -8.32 -2.87 4.46
N THR A 253 -8.46 -4.18 4.24
CA THR A 253 -7.63 -4.87 3.24
C THR A 253 -7.87 -4.31 1.84
N LEU A 254 -9.11 -3.99 1.48
CA LEU A 254 -9.44 -3.34 0.21
C LEU A 254 -8.86 -1.92 0.09
N ILE A 255 -8.94 -1.12 1.15
CA ILE A 255 -8.32 0.21 1.17
C ILE A 255 -6.80 0.08 0.98
N TYR A 256 -6.17 -0.84 1.71
CA TYR A 256 -4.73 -1.03 1.61
C TYR A 256 -4.30 -1.49 0.21
N LEU A 257 -5.06 -2.40 -0.42
CA LEU A 257 -4.80 -2.86 -1.78
C LEU A 257 -5.05 -1.76 -2.83
N SER A 258 -5.99 -0.85 -2.58
CA SER A 258 -6.25 0.30 -3.45
C SER A 258 -5.03 1.20 -3.62
N TYR A 259 -4.10 1.17 -2.66
CA TYR A 259 -2.83 1.89 -2.76
C TYR A 259 -1.96 1.35 -3.90
N ILE A 260 -2.27 0.24 -4.55
CA ILE A 260 -1.56 -0.13 -5.79
C ILE A 260 -1.84 0.91 -6.89
N LEU A 261 -2.97 1.62 -6.81
CA LEU A 261 -3.34 2.66 -7.75
C LEU A 261 -2.52 3.95 -7.51
N PRO A 262 -2.22 4.73 -8.56
CA PRO A 262 -1.60 6.04 -8.41
C PRO A 262 -2.47 6.98 -7.56
N THR A 263 -1.90 7.50 -6.48
CA THR A 263 -2.57 8.42 -5.56
C THR A 263 -1.92 9.82 -5.61
N PRO A 264 -2.67 10.90 -5.33
CA PRO A 264 -2.11 12.24 -5.20
C PRO A 264 -1.11 12.35 -4.02
N PRO A 265 -0.30 13.44 -3.96
CA PRO A 265 0.59 13.72 -2.83
C PRO A 265 -0.18 13.73 -1.51
N ALA A 266 0.45 13.25 -0.43
CA ALA A 266 -0.16 13.06 0.89
C ALA A 266 -1.43 12.18 0.89
N GLN A 267 -1.78 11.57 -0.26
CA GLN A 267 -2.97 10.73 -0.47
C GLN A 267 -4.28 11.47 -0.18
N ILE A 268 -4.22 12.80 -0.16
CA ILE A 268 -5.32 13.69 0.17
C ILE A 268 -6.47 13.51 -0.82
N GLY A 269 -7.68 13.29 -0.32
CA GLY A 269 -8.91 13.04 -1.08
C GLY A 269 -9.05 11.61 -1.57
N SER A 270 -7.95 10.92 -1.91
CA SER A 270 -7.99 9.52 -2.36
C SER A 270 -8.35 8.57 -1.21
N ASN A 271 -7.72 8.77 -0.06
CA ASN A 271 -7.92 7.97 1.14
C ASN A 271 -9.37 8.05 1.62
N GLU A 272 -9.91 9.25 1.64
CA GLU A 272 -11.27 9.55 2.09
C GLU A 272 -12.32 8.99 1.14
N LEU A 273 -12.13 9.15 -0.19
CA LEU A 273 -13.04 8.59 -1.18
C LEU A 273 -13.05 7.06 -1.19
N ILE A 274 -11.88 6.43 -1.09
CA ILE A 274 -11.80 4.97 -1.09
C ILE A 274 -12.42 4.39 0.18
N MET A 275 -12.22 5.04 1.34
CA MET A 275 -12.88 4.63 2.58
C MET A 275 -14.41 4.70 2.45
N VAL A 276 -14.95 5.79 1.90
CA VAL A 276 -16.39 5.94 1.65
C VAL A 276 -16.89 4.90 0.65
N LEU A 277 -16.16 4.66 -0.44
CA LEU A 277 -16.49 3.64 -1.43
C LEU A 277 -16.58 2.25 -0.81
N VAL A 278 -15.59 1.87 0.00
CA VAL A 278 -15.52 0.55 0.61
C VAL A 278 -16.54 0.39 1.72
N PHE A 279 -16.53 1.27 2.73
CA PHE A 279 -17.34 1.08 3.94
C PHE A 279 -18.77 1.62 3.80
N SER A 280 -18.99 2.73 3.10
CA SER A 280 -20.33 3.28 2.93
C SER A 280 -21.05 2.71 1.72
N VAL A 281 -20.50 2.88 0.51
CA VAL A 281 -21.13 2.40 -0.73
C VAL A 281 -21.06 0.88 -0.86
N GLY A 282 -19.98 0.27 -0.36
CA GLY A 282 -19.75 -1.16 -0.45
C GLY A 282 -20.40 -1.98 0.66
N LEU A 283 -20.40 -1.47 1.89
CA LEU A 283 -20.79 -2.21 3.09
C LEU A 283 -21.97 -1.57 3.85
N GLY A 284 -22.52 -0.45 3.34
CA GLY A 284 -23.75 0.16 3.85
C GLY A 284 -23.60 1.02 5.12
N LEU A 285 -22.37 1.36 5.53
CA LEU A 285 -22.16 2.21 6.71
C LEU A 285 -22.48 3.68 6.43
N ASN A 286 -22.77 4.44 7.49
CA ASN A 286 -23.04 5.88 7.38
C ASN A 286 -21.82 6.63 6.83
N LYS A 287 -22.00 7.35 5.72
CA LYS A 287 -20.94 8.05 4.99
C LYS A 287 -20.24 9.12 5.84
N ASP A 288 -20.97 9.89 6.64
CA ASP A 288 -20.42 11.01 7.41
C ASP A 288 -19.57 10.49 8.56
N MET A 289 -20.02 9.41 9.21
CA MET A 289 -19.27 8.66 10.20
C MET A 289 -17.97 8.13 9.59
N VAL A 290 -18.05 7.34 8.50
CA VAL A 290 -16.87 6.73 7.85
C VAL A 290 -15.85 7.79 7.47
N SER A 291 -16.34 8.92 6.99
CA SER A 291 -15.55 10.10 6.63
C SER A 291 -14.87 10.74 7.84
N ALA A 292 -15.56 10.85 8.98
CA ALA A 292 -14.98 11.37 10.21
C ALA A 292 -13.85 10.48 10.75
N VAL A 293 -14.02 9.14 10.73
CA VAL A 293 -12.95 8.20 11.09
C VAL A 293 -11.75 8.38 10.16
N MET A 294 -11.98 8.45 8.84
CA MET A 294 -10.88 8.55 7.90
C MET A 294 -10.13 9.87 8.00
N ALA A 295 -10.85 10.99 8.09
CA ALA A 295 -10.27 12.32 8.24
C ALA A 295 -9.45 12.45 9.54
N PHE A 296 -9.87 11.76 10.61
CA PHE A 296 -9.10 11.72 11.84
C PHE A 296 -7.88 10.81 11.74
N ALA A 297 -8.04 9.62 11.14
CA ALA A 297 -6.96 8.66 10.90
C ALA A 297 -5.85 9.21 9.99
N SER A 298 -6.19 10.10 9.03
CA SER A 298 -5.20 10.71 8.15
C SER A 298 -4.34 11.77 8.82
N VAL A 299 -4.78 12.31 9.97
CA VAL A 299 -4.11 13.42 10.67
C VAL A 299 -3.19 12.92 11.80
N ILE A 300 -3.42 11.71 12.33
CA ILE A 300 -2.75 11.15 13.52
C ILE A 300 -1.95 9.91 13.17
#